data_AF-A0A968ZAS3-F1
#
_entry.id   AF-A0A968ZAS3-F1
#
_cell.length_a   1.000
_cell.length_b   1.000
_cell.length_c   1.000
_cell.angle_alpha   90.00
_cell.angle_beta   90.00
_cell.angle_gamma   90.00
#
_symmetry.space_group_name_H-M   'P 1'
#
loop_
_entity.id
_entity.type
_entity.pdbx_description
1 polymer ?
#
loop_
_entity_poly.entity_id
_entity_poly.type
_entity_poly.pdbx_seq_one_letter_code
_entity_poly.pdbx_strand_id
1 'polypeptide(L)'
;MPLKFSLRPGEKVIVNGAVIGRGEEPGTFYLYNKANFLRGREVMKEEQADTNEKKLYLAIQLLYLFPEDTAETSTKFETVLTHCQAGRPDRAKDLDEVARFVRERDYYRALKLTAKLF
;
A
#
# COMPACT_ATOMS: atom_id res chain seq x y z
N MET A 1 9.07 -7.68 19.99
CA MET A 1 10.38 -7.78 19.29
C MET A 1 10.40 -6.73 18.19
N PRO A 2 11.53 -6.03 17.95
CA PRO A 2 11.62 -5.04 16.88
C PRO A 2 11.50 -5.69 15.50
N LEU A 3 10.94 -4.97 14.54
CA LEU A 3 10.94 -5.40 13.15
C LEU A 3 12.35 -5.22 12.57
N LYS A 4 13.05 -6.33 12.32
CA LYS A 4 14.34 -6.34 11.65
C LYS A 4 14.14 -6.38 10.13
N PHE A 5 14.78 -5.48 9.40
CA PHE A 5 14.82 -5.51 7.95
C PHE A 5 16.21 -5.13 7.42
N SER A 6 16.53 -5.61 6.22
CA SER A 6 17.79 -5.29 5.55
C SER A 6 17.49 -4.64 4.21
N LEU A 7 18.29 -3.65 3.84
CA LEU A 7 18.23 -2.97 2.55
C LEU A 7 19.46 -3.29 1.73
N ARG A 8 19.23 -3.65 0.47
CA ARG A 8 20.30 -3.79 -0.53
C ARG A 8 20.74 -2.41 -1.01
N PRO A 9 21.93 -2.29 -1.61
CA PRO A 9 22.37 -1.05 -2.24
C PRO A 9 21.31 -0.50 -3.21
N GLY A 10 21.02 0.80 -3.09
CA GLY A 10 19.99 1.48 -3.90
C GLY A 10 18.53 1.16 -3.56
N GLU A 11 18.26 0.23 -2.62
CA GLU A 11 16.89 -0.06 -2.17
C GLU A 11 16.34 1.08 -1.31
N LYS A 12 15.02 1.29 -1.38
CA LYS A 12 14.29 2.28 -0.59
C LYS A 12 13.21 1.61 0.24
N VAL A 13 12.90 2.20 1.39
CA VAL A 13 11.67 1.92 2.14
C VAL A 13 10.96 3.21 2.46
N ILE A 14 9.67 3.11 2.73
CA ILE A 14 8.86 4.20 3.26
C ILE A 14 8.42 3.83 4.67
N VAL A 15 8.65 4.74 5.62
CA VAL A 15 8.25 4.63 7.02
C VAL A 15 7.49 5.88 7.42
N ASN A 16 6.18 5.78 7.68
CA ASN A 16 5.32 6.92 8.03
C ASN A 16 5.49 8.13 7.07
N GLY A 17 5.50 7.85 5.75
CA GLY A 17 5.73 8.88 4.72
C GLY A 17 7.19 9.27 4.49
N ALA A 18 8.11 8.99 5.41
CA ALA A 18 9.54 9.25 5.22
C ALA A 18 10.20 8.18 4.34
N VAL A 19 10.99 8.60 3.36
CA VAL A 19 11.73 7.69 2.47
C VAL A 19 13.15 7.47 2.99
N ILE A 20 13.50 6.23 3.30
CA ILE A 20 14.85 5.83 3.71
C ILE A 20 15.50 5.08 2.55
N GLY A 21 16.57 5.64 2.00
CA GLY A 21 17.37 5.01 0.95
C GLY A 21 18.64 4.38 1.51
N ARG A 22 19.07 3.29 0.89
CA ARG A 22 20.40 2.72 1.13
C ARG A 22 21.41 3.26 0.12
N GLY A 23 22.60 3.61 0.60
CA GLY A 23 23.75 3.97 -0.21
C GLY A 23 24.38 2.75 -0.90
N GLU A 24 25.69 2.76 -1.07
CA GLU A 24 26.42 1.77 -1.88
C GLU A 24 26.57 0.40 -1.21
N GLU A 25 26.53 0.35 0.12
CA GLU A 25 26.69 -0.88 0.90
C GLU A 25 25.35 -1.38 1.45
N PRO A 26 25.13 -2.70 1.68
CA PRO A 26 23.93 -3.19 2.36
C PRO A 26 23.88 -2.75 3.83
N GLY A 27 22.69 -2.77 4.44
CA GLY A 27 22.51 -2.36 5.84
C GLY A 27 21.33 -3.03 6.52
N THR A 28 21.43 -3.26 7.82
CA THR A 28 20.36 -3.82 8.66
C THR A 28 19.81 -2.77 9.60
N PHE A 29 18.49 -2.66 9.65
CA PHE A 29 17.75 -1.68 10.43
C PHE A 29 16.75 -2.39 11.34
N TYR A 30 16.41 -1.72 12.43
CA TYR A 30 15.42 -2.19 13.40
C TYR A 30 14.38 -1.11 13.62
N LEU A 31 13.11 -1.48 13.49
CA LEU A 31 11.99 -0.66 13.93
C LEU A 31 11.52 -1.12 15.30
N TYR A 32 11.67 -0.26 16.30
CA TYR A 32 11.32 -0.58 17.69
C TYR A 32 9.85 -0.28 18.03
N ASN A 33 9.24 0.66 17.31
CA ASN A 33 7.84 1.03 17.44
C ASN A 33 7.00 0.51 16.27
N LYS A 34 5.68 0.56 16.43
CA LYS A 34 4.74 0.35 15.33
C LYS A 34 4.84 1.52 14.35
N ALA A 35 4.92 1.23 13.05
CA ALA A 35 4.91 2.23 11.99
C ALA A 35 4.27 1.67 10.72
N ASN A 36 3.82 2.56 9.87
CA ASN A 36 3.40 2.23 8.51
C ASN A 36 4.65 2.06 7.67
N PHE A 37 4.84 0.86 7.14
CA PHE A 37 6.06 0.42 6.48
C PHE A 37 5.75 -0.21 5.11
N LEU A 38 6.42 0.25 4.06
CA LEU A 38 6.44 -0.40 2.74
C LEU A 38 7.87 -0.47 2.21
N ARG A 39 8.23 -1.60 1.59
CA ARG A 39 9.49 -1.74 0.84
C ARG A 39 9.33 -1.21 -0.57
N GLY A 40 10.42 -0.78 -1.21
CA GLY A 40 10.40 -0.21 -2.56
C GLY A 40 9.70 -1.09 -3.60
N ARG A 41 9.81 -2.42 -3.50
CA ARG A 41 9.09 -3.37 -4.37
C ARG A 41 7.58 -3.44 -4.14
N GLU A 42 7.11 -3.02 -2.97
CA GLU A 42 5.69 -2.92 -2.62
C GLU A 42 5.14 -1.52 -2.91
N VAL A 43 6.01 -0.54 -3.21
CA VAL A 43 5.59 0.82 -3.53
C VAL A 43 5.23 0.89 -5.01
N MET A 44 4.00 1.30 -5.28
CA MET A 44 3.50 1.61 -6.61
C MET A 44 3.58 3.12 -6.84
N LYS A 45 4.11 3.53 -7.99
CA LYS A 45 4.05 4.93 -8.46
C LYS A 45 2.79 5.17 -9.27
N GLU A 46 2.39 6.43 -9.39
CA GLU A 46 1.17 6.82 -10.13
C GLU A 46 1.20 6.34 -11.58
N GLU A 47 2.36 6.39 -12.25
CA GLU A 47 2.49 5.99 -13.65
C GLU A 47 2.34 4.48 -13.86
N GLN A 48 2.47 3.68 -12.80
CA GLN A 48 2.31 2.23 -12.84
C GLN A 48 0.85 1.79 -12.66
N ALA A 49 -0.03 2.70 -12.23
CA ALA A 49 -1.44 2.41 -11.94
C ALA A 49 -2.30 2.46 -13.22
N ASP A 50 -1.99 1.58 -14.17
CA ASP A 50 -2.61 1.49 -15.50
C ASP A 50 -3.92 0.66 -15.54
N THR A 51 -4.20 -0.16 -14.52
CA THR A 51 -5.48 -0.88 -14.35
C THR A 51 -6.29 -0.39 -13.16
N ASN A 52 -7.58 -0.73 -13.10
CA ASN A 52 -8.44 -0.35 -11.97
C ASN A 52 -7.94 -0.96 -10.65
N GLU A 53 -7.48 -2.22 -10.65
CA GLU A 53 -6.95 -2.90 -9.47
C GLU A 53 -5.64 -2.27 -8.99
N LYS A 54 -4.78 -1.82 -9.90
CA LYS A 54 -3.56 -1.09 -9.55
C LYS A 54 -3.87 0.32 -9.03
N LYS A 55 -4.86 1.02 -9.61
CA LYS A 55 -5.36 2.29 -9.05
C LYS A 55 -5.94 2.10 -7.65
N LEU A 56 -6.65 0.99 -7.41
CA LEU A 56 -7.17 0.65 -6.10
C LEU A 56 -6.03 0.42 -5.11
N TYR A 57 -5.00 -0.35 -5.51
CA TYR A 57 -3.79 -0.56 -4.72
C TYR A 57 -3.11 0.76 -4.35
N LEU A 58 -2.94 1.65 -5.33
CA LEU A 58 -2.33 2.96 -5.13
C LEU A 58 -3.14 3.83 -4.16
N ALA A 59 -4.47 3.85 -4.27
CA ALA A 59 -5.32 4.59 -3.33
C ALA A 59 -5.16 4.08 -1.89
N ILE A 60 -5.16 2.76 -1.68
CA ILE A 60 -4.93 2.16 -0.36
C ILE A 60 -3.51 2.48 0.14
N GLN A 61 -2.51 2.48 -0.75
CA GLN A 61 -1.13 2.82 -0.40
C GLN A 61 -1.04 4.25 0.14
N LEU A 62 -1.71 5.20 -0.50
CA LEU A 62 -1.73 6.59 -0.05
C LEU A 62 -2.41 6.73 1.31
N LEU A 63 -3.56 6.06 1.53
CA LEU A 63 -4.21 6.01 2.85
C LEU A 63 -3.29 5.44 3.93
N TYR A 64 -2.49 4.43 3.58
CA TYR A 64 -1.55 3.80 4.51
C TYR A 64 -0.35 4.68 4.84
N LEU A 65 0.26 5.31 3.83
CA LEU A 65 1.51 6.06 4.02
C LEU A 65 1.28 7.49 4.53
N PHE A 66 0.13 8.09 4.23
CA PHE A 66 -0.19 9.48 4.53
C PHE A 66 -1.52 9.59 5.29
N PRO A 67 -1.59 9.13 6.55
CA PRO A 67 -2.84 9.08 7.32
C PRO A 67 -3.43 10.46 7.67
N GLU A 68 -2.65 11.52 7.56
CA GLU A 68 -3.08 12.90 7.80
C GLU A 68 -3.87 13.49 6.62
N ASP A 69 -3.74 12.92 5.41
CA ASP A 69 -4.33 13.42 4.16
C ASP A 69 -5.33 12.42 3.55
N THR A 70 -6.39 12.16 4.32
CA THR A 70 -7.27 11.00 4.08
C THR A 70 -8.61 11.33 3.45
N ALA A 71 -9.15 12.54 3.55
CA ALA A 71 -10.51 12.83 3.07
C ALA A 71 -10.62 12.69 1.54
N GLU A 72 -9.71 13.34 0.80
CA GLU A 72 -9.67 13.25 -0.66
C GLU A 72 -9.30 11.84 -1.11
N THR A 73 -8.26 11.25 -0.50
CA THR A 73 -7.81 9.89 -0.84
C THR A 73 -8.88 8.83 -0.56
N SER A 74 -9.68 8.98 0.50
CA SER A 74 -10.80 8.07 0.79
C SER A 74 -11.88 8.18 -0.29
N THR A 75 -12.20 9.39 -0.74
CA THR A 75 -13.17 9.60 -1.82
C THR A 75 -12.69 8.96 -3.13
N LYS A 76 -11.39 9.11 -3.44
CA LYS A 76 -10.74 8.43 -4.59
C LYS A 76 -10.82 6.91 -4.44
N PHE A 77 -10.52 6.36 -3.26
CA PHE A 77 -10.63 4.94 -2.98
C PHE A 77 -12.03 4.39 -3.28
N GLU A 78 -13.09 5.02 -2.75
CA GLU A 78 -14.48 4.57 -2.95
C GLU A 78 -14.88 4.60 -4.44
N THR A 79 -14.46 5.65 -5.15
CA THR A 79 -14.71 5.79 -6.60
C THR A 79 -14.04 4.64 -7.37
N VAL A 80 -12.77 4.38 -7.10
CA VAL A 80 -12.01 3.33 -7.79
C VAL A 80 -12.49 1.93 -7.40
N LEU A 81 -12.87 1.71 -6.14
CA LEU A 81 -13.46 0.45 -5.67
C LEU A 81 -14.74 0.14 -6.43
N THR A 82 -15.63 1.11 -6.59
CA THR A 82 -16.89 0.96 -7.34
C THR A 82 -16.60 0.56 -8.79
N HIS A 83 -15.61 1.19 -9.44
CA HIS A 83 -15.19 0.81 -10.80
C HIS A 83 -14.58 -0.59 -10.86
N CYS A 84 -13.80 -1.00 -9.85
CA CYS A 84 -13.26 -2.35 -9.76
C CYS A 84 -14.39 -3.39 -9.63
N GLN A 85 -15.35 -3.16 -8.74
CA GLN A 85 -16.48 -4.08 -8.51
C GLN A 85 -17.34 -4.24 -9.76
N ALA A 86 -17.60 -3.15 -10.48
CA ALA A 86 -18.33 -3.19 -11.74
C ALA A 86 -17.57 -3.93 -12.85
N GLY A 87 -16.23 -3.78 -12.90
CA GLY A 87 -15.39 -4.41 -13.91
C GLY A 87 -14.98 -5.86 -13.63
N ARG A 88 -15.05 -6.31 -12.36
CA ARG A 88 -14.55 -7.63 -11.91
C ARG A 88 -15.58 -8.35 -11.02
N PRO A 89 -16.77 -8.67 -11.54
CA PRO A 89 -17.78 -9.42 -10.78
C PRO A 89 -17.27 -10.81 -10.35
N ASP A 90 -16.30 -11.39 -11.08
CA ASP A 90 -15.61 -12.63 -10.72
C ASP A 90 -14.80 -12.53 -9.42
N ARG A 91 -14.46 -11.31 -8.98
CA ARG A 91 -13.66 -11.01 -7.78
C ARG A 91 -14.42 -10.21 -6.73
N ALA A 92 -15.76 -10.18 -6.79
CA ALA A 92 -16.58 -9.39 -5.86
C ALA A 92 -16.26 -9.66 -4.38
N LYS A 93 -16.10 -10.93 -3.99
CA LYS A 93 -15.74 -11.31 -2.60
C LYS A 93 -14.39 -10.76 -2.16
N ASP A 94 -13.39 -10.79 -3.04
CA ASP A 94 -12.05 -10.27 -2.73
C ASP A 94 -12.11 -8.74 -2.56
N LEU A 95 -12.90 -8.05 -3.39
CA LEU A 95 -13.07 -6.59 -3.33
C LEU A 95 -13.87 -6.13 -2.10
N ASP A 96 -14.90 -6.88 -1.70
CA ASP A 96 -15.66 -6.61 -0.47
C ASP A 96 -14.78 -6.76 0.77
N GLU A 97 -13.89 -7.76 0.75
CA GLU A 97 -12.92 -7.99 1.81
C GLU A 97 -11.84 -6.90 1.85
N VAL A 98 -11.37 -6.41 0.70
CA VAL A 98 -10.51 -5.21 0.62
C VAL A 98 -11.22 -4.02 1.28
N ALA A 99 -12.48 -3.77 0.93
CA ALA A 99 -13.26 -2.67 1.50
C ALA A 99 -13.46 -2.82 3.02
N ARG A 100 -13.63 -4.05 3.51
CA ARG A 100 -13.68 -4.34 4.96
C ARG A 100 -12.36 -3.97 5.65
N PHE A 101 -11.22 -4.42 5.13
CA PHE A 101 -9.91 -4.10 5.71
C PHE A 101 -9.62 -2.60 5.71
N VAL A 102 -9.99 -1.88 4.66
CA VAL A 102 -9.82 -0.41 4.59
C VAL A 102 -10.66 0.30 5.65
N ARG A 103 -11.93 -0.10 5.84
CA ARG A 103 -12.80 0.44 6.90
C ARG A 103 -12.26 0.18 8.31
N GLU A 104 -11.65 -0.98 8.52
CA GLU A 104 -10.97 -1.36 9.78
C GLU A 104 -9.61 -0.69 9.96
N ARG A 105 -9.15 0.11 8.98
CA ARG A 105 -7.81 0.72 8.92
C ARG A 105 -6.67 -0.31 8.91
N ASP A 106 -6.95 -1.54 8.50
CA ASP A 106 -5.96 -2.60 8.26
C ASP A 106 -5.43 -2.52 6.82
N TYR A 107 -4.86 -1.36 6.48
CA TYR A 107 -4.46 -1.04 5.11
C TYR A 107 -3.38 -1.98 4.56
N TYR A 108 -2.50 -2.53 5.41
CA TYR A 108 -1.47 -3.46 4.94
C TYR A 108 -2.08 -4.78 4.45
N ARG A 109 -3.11 -5.29 5.13
CA ARG A 109 -3.85 -6.47 4.63
C ARG A 109 -4.65 -6.15 3.37
N ALA A 110 -5.27 -4.97 3.31
CA ALA A 110 -5.93 -4.50 2.10
C ALA A 110 -4.96 -4.48 0.90
N LEU A 111 -3.77 -3.87 1.05
CA LEU A 111 -2.72 -3.87 0.01
C LEU A 111 -2.34 -5.28 -0.43
N LYS A 112 -2.11 -6.19 0.52
CA LYS A 112 -1.74 -7.59 0.21
C LYS A 112 -2.83 -8.33 -0.56
N LEU A 113 -4.10 -8.04 -0.30
CA LEU A 113 -5.21 -8.66 -1.01
C LEU A 113 -5.38 -8.05 -2.40
N THR A 114 -5.36 -6.72 -2.51
CA THR A 114 -5.46 -6.02 -3.81
C THR A 114 -4.31 -6.38 -4.75
N ALA A 115 -3.10 -6.58 -4.23
CA ALA A 115 -1.93 -7.01 -5.01
C ALA A 115 -2.10 -8.39 -5.67
N LYS A 116 -3.05 -9.23 -5.23
CA LYS A 116 -3.33 -10.54 -5.84
C LYS A 116 -4.27 -10.45 -7.03
N LEU A 117 -4.82 -9.27 -7.30
CA LEU A 117 -5.80 -9.06 -8.36
C LEU A 117 -5.15 -8.72 -9.71
N PHE A 118 -3.83 -8.52 -9.76
CA PHE A 118 -3.04 -8.20 -10.95
C PHE A 118 -1.68 -8.90 -10.95
#